data_AF-A0A538KQG8-F1
#
_entry.id   AF-A0A538KQG8-F1
#
_cell.length_a   1.000
_cell.length_b   1.000
_cell.length_c   1.000
_cell.angle_alpha   90.00
_cell.angle_beta   90.00
_cell.angle_gamma   90.00
#
_symmetry.space_group_name_H-M   'P 1'
#
loop_
_entity.id
_entity.type
_entity.pdbx_description
1 polymer ?
#
loop_
_entity_poly.entity_id
_entity_poly.type
_entity_poly.pdbx_seq_one_letter_code
_entity_poly.pdbx_strand_id
1 'polypeptide(L)'
;MLDEDPTHGEQDGEELLRRALLDESSSVAVSLKISGLPVSEAVTVIFHGRRDLGTLQTYVAYGSMGAGSRVAAGELLRVPCDLDLADADDRSEAERLYAEQAKALRDALVGADTVLDVWREPLDELSDGGVTINHSVELSIRLPAARLMPTALVAADRQLVVTPVCSARTLAEGRPPMGIACAQPDLTRVYPLADDPERCVEDFLQLAAQHAKTLSERLAHQEASVERFLEISDSSSG
;
A
#
# COMPACT_ATOMS: atom_id res chain seq x y z
N MET A 1 29.02 -19.22 2.09
CA MET A 1 28.19 -18.39 1.19
C MET A 1 26.95 -19.18 0.89
N LEU A 2 25.86 -18.83 1.56
CA LEU A 2 24.51 -19.18 1.13
C LEU A 2 23.82 -17.81 1.02
N ASP A 3 23.58 -17.42 -0.22
CA ASP A 3 22.77 -16.24 -0.55
C ASP A 3 21.33 -16.57 -0.18
N GLU A 4 20.78 -15.86 0.82
CA GLU A 4 19.35 -15.79 1.06
C GLU A 4 18.79 -14.66 0.20
N ASP A 5 17.98 -15.03 -0.79
CA ASP A 5 17.29 -14.12 -1.72
C ASP A 5 15.93 -13.70 -1.10
N PRO A 6 15.71 -12.42 -0.73
CA PRO A 6 14.55 -12.01 0.08
C PRO A 6 13.33 -11.61 -0.77
N THR A 7 13.04 -12.32 -1.86
CA THR A 7 12.04 -11.91 -2.87
C THR A 7 10.77 -12.80 -2.96
N HIS A 8 10.65 -13.85 -2.16
CA HIS A 8 9.60 -14.87 -2.33
C HIS A 8 8.25 -14.59 -1.61
N GLY A 9 8.08 -13.45 -0.92
CA GLY A 9 6.84 -13.17 -0.16
C GLY A 9 5.72 -12.47 -0.92
N GLU A 10 6.04 -11.63 -1.92
CA GLU A 10 5.04 -10.81 -2.64
C GLU A 10 4.43 -11.54 -3.84
N GLN A 11 5.19 -12.38 -4.54
CA GLN A 11 4.72 -13.14 -5.72
C GLN A 11 3.71 -14.24 -5.37
N ASP A 12 3.76 -14.79 -4.14
CA ASP A 12 2.87 -15.86 -3.70
C ASP A 12 1.43 -15.34 -3.50
N GLY A 13 1.27 -14.10 -3.01
CA GLY A 13 -0.03 -13.46 -2.83
C GLY A 13 -0.78 -13.19 -4.14
N GLU A 14 -0.06 -12.77 -5.19
CA GLU A 14 -0.64 -12.49 -6.51
C GLU A 14 -1.06 -13.78 -7.24
N GLU A 15 -0.26 -14.85 -7.14
CA GLU A 15 -0.61 -16.16 -7.71
C GLU A 15 -1.73 -16.84 -6.92
N LEU A 16 -1.76 -16.71 -5.59
CA LEU A 16 -2.89 -17.13 -4.76
C LEU A 16 -4.16 -16.36 -5.09
N LEU A 17 -4.07 -15.04 -5.36
CA LEU A 17 -5.18 -14.21 -5.82
C LEU A 17 -5.66 -14.63 -7.23
N ARG A 18 -4.75 -14.83 -8.17
CA ARG A 18 -5.06 -15.31 -9.53
C ARG A 18 -5.78 -16.66 -9.49
N ARG A 19 -5.32 -17.60 -8.66
CA ARG A 19 -5.98 -18.89 -8.44
C ARG A 19 -7.31 -18.76 -7.69
N ALA A 20 -7.40 -17.85 -6.71
CA ALA A 20 -8.60 -17.59 -5.92
C ALA A 20 -9.77 -17.04 -6.74
N LEU A 21 -9.49 -16.32 -7.84
CA LEU A 21 -10.50 -15.76 -8.74
C LEU A 21 -11.01 -16.75 -9.80
N LEU A 22 -10.42 -17.95 -9.93
CA LEU A 22 -10.68 -18.88 -11.03
C LEU A 22 -11.58 -20.08 -10.68
N ASP A 23 -11.93 -20.32 -9.41
CA ASP A 23 -12.81 -21.44 -9.00
C ASP A 23 -14.15 -20.95 -8.44
N GLU A 24 -15.13 -20.81 -9.33
CA GLU A 24 -16.51 -20.35 -9.05
C GLU A 24 -17.34 -21.36 -8.22
N SER A 25 -16.90 -22.62 -8.11
CA SER A 25 -17.69 -23.69 -7.48
C SER A 25 -17.50 -23.82 -5.96
N SER A 26 -16.45 -23.18 -5.42
CA SER A 26 -16.01 -23.29 -4.03
C SER A 26 -15.87 -21.93 -3.31
N SER A 27 -16.29 -20.84 -3.97
CA SER A 27 -16.11 -19.47 -3.49
C SER A 27 -17.39 -18.62 -3.57
N VAL A 28 -17.48 -17.61 -2.71
CA VAL A 28 -18.57 -16.62 -2.68
C VAL A 28 -17.96 -15.24 -2.49
N ALA A 29 -18.37 -14.26 -3.31
CA ALA A 29 -17.91 -12.88 -3.18
C ALA A 29 -19.08 -11.92 -2.89
N VAL A 30 -18.86 -10.99 -1.96
CA VAL A 30 -19.80 -9.90 -1.64
C VAL A 30 -19.06 -8.57 -1.72
N SER A 31 -19.67 -7.56 -2.35
CA SER A 31 -19.09 -6.24 -2.53
C SER A 31 -19.82 -5.16 -1.73
N LEU A 32 -19.06 -4.27 -1.08
CA LEU A 32 -19.54 -3.05 -0.43
C LEU A 32 -18.96 -1.83 -1.15
N LYS A 33 -19.82 -1.00 -1.71
CA LYS A 33 -19.44 0.28 -2.32
C LYS A 33 -19.36 1.38 -1.26
N ILE A 34 -18.28 2.16 -1.30
CA ILE A 34 -18.06 3.36 -0.50
C ILE A 34 -17.93 4.53 -1.48
N SER A 35 -18.57 5.66 -1.20
CA SER A 35 -18.64 6.81 -2.11
C SER A 35 -18.65 8.12 -1.37
N GLY A 36 -18.43 9.22 -2.10
CA GLY A 36 -18.31 10.56 -1.51
C GLY A 36 -16.97 10.77 -0.82
N LEU A 37 -15.94 10.04 -1.26
CA LEU A 37 -14.57 10.18 -0.77
C LEU A 37 -13.92 11.41 -1.42
N PRO A 38 -13.30 12.33 -0.65
CA PRO A 38 -12.75 13.58 -1.20
C PRO A 38 -11.61 13.40 -2.23
N VAL A 39 -10.82 12.33 -2.13
CA VAL A 39 -9.68 12.02 -3.01
C VAL A 39 -10.03 10.90 -3.98
N SER A 40 -10.50 9.76 -3.46
CA SER A 40 -10.76 8.59 -4.30
C SER A 40 -12.11 8.62 -5.00
N GLU A 41 -13.02 9.53 -4.63
CA GLU A 41 -14.44 9.59 -5.04
C GLU A 41 -15.27 8.37 -4.59
N ALA A 42 -14.85 7.17 -4.99
CA ALA A 42 -15.42 5.89 -4.60
C ALA A 42 -14.38 4.77 -4.57
N VAL A 43 -14.61 3.79 -3.69
CA VAL A 43 -13.89 2.50 -3.65
C VAL A 43 -14.89 1.37 -3.42
N THR A 44 -14.52 0.17 -3.82
CA THR A 44 -15.32 -1.04 -3.56
C THR A 44 -14.53 -2.03 -2.74
N VAL A 45 -15.07 -2.41 -1.58
CA VAL A 45 -14.55 -3.48 -0.73
C VAL A 45 -15.16 -4.80 -1.20
N ILE A 46 -14.35 -5.83 -1.36
CA ILE A 46 -14.78 -7.16 -1.80
C ILE A 46 -14.37 -8.17 -0.71
N PHE A 47 -15.35 -8.88 -0.16
CA PHE A 47 -15.16 -10.01 0.73
C PHE A 47 -15.24 -11.28 -0.10
N HIS A 48 -14.15 -12.05 -0.15
CA HIS A 48 -14.04 -13.27 -0.92
C HIS A 48 -13.92 -14.46 0.03
N GLY A 49 -14.99 -15.24 0.13
CA GLY A 49 -15.07 -16.45 0.93
C GLY A 49 -14.56 -17.66 0.15
N ARG A 50 -13.64 -18.40 0.76
CA ARG A 50 -13.09 -19.63 0.19
C ARG A 50 -13.20 -20.78 1.17
N ARG A 51 -13.77 -21.89 0.71
CA ARG A 51 -14.01 -23.06 1.55
C ARG A 51 -12.72 -23.74 2.03
N ASP A 52 -11.65 -23.63 1.25
CA ASP A 52 -10.33 -24.23 1.55
C ASP A 52 -9.48 -23.38 2.49
N LEU A 53 -9.71 -22.07 2.54
CA LEU A 53 -8.97 -21.14 3.40
C LEU A 53 -9.60 -21.00 4.80
N GLY A 54 -10.87 -21.38 4.96
CA GLY A 54 -11.60 -21.26 6.22
C GLY A 54 -11.85 -19.82 6.69
N THR A 55 -11.56 -18.82 5.85
CA THR A 55 -11.70 -17.40 6.17
C THR A 55 -12.18 -16.60 4.96
N LEU A 56 -12.74 -15.41 5.21
CA LEU A 56 -13.11 -14.44 4.18
C LEU A 56 -11.93 -13.47 3.97
N GLN A 57 -11.36 -13.48 2.77
CA GLN A 57 -10.31 -12.54 2.39
C GLN A 57 -10.91 -11.19 1.98
N THR A 58 -10.28 -10.10 2.39
CA THR A 58 -10.72 -8.75 2.05
C THR A 58 -9.82 -8.10 1.01
N TYR A 59 -10.46 -7.52 -0.01
CA TYR A 59 -9.84 -6.75 -1.08
C TYR A 59 -10.49 -5.38 -1.22
N VAL A 60 -9.74 -4.42 -1.77
CA VAL A 60 -10.25 -3.09 -2.12
C VAL A 60 -9.87 -2.78 -3.56
N ALA A 61 -10.86 -2.37 -4.35
CA ALA A 61 -10.69 -1.88 -5.70
C ALA A 61 -11.04 -0.38 -5.76
N TYR A 62 -10.36 0.36 -6.62
CA TYR A 62 -10.74 1.74 -6.93
C TYR A 62 -12.06 1.78 -7.72
N GLY A 63 -12.87 2.81 -7.46
CA GLY A 63 -14.11 3.07 -8.17
C GLY A 63 -15.31 2.26 -7.68
N SER A 64 -16.41 2.40 -8.43
CA SER A 64 -17.68 1.72 -8.15
C SER A 64 -17.80 0.46 -8.99
N MET A 65 -17.65 -0.71 -8.36
CA MET A 65 -17.90 -2.00 -9.03
C MET A 65 -19.34 -2.45 -8.78
N GLY A 66 -19.98 -2.97 -9.82
CA GLY A 66 -21.33 -3.51 -9.75
C GLY A 66 -21.33 -5.00 -9.38
N ALA A 67 -22.49 -5.51 -8.98
CA ALA A 67 -22.66 -6.96 -8.82
C ALA A 67 -22.38 -7.68 -10.15
N GLY A 68 -21.49 -8.68 -10.14
CA GLY A 68 -21.11 -9.45 -11.33
C GLY A 68 -20.06 -8.78 -12.22
N SER A 69 -19.51 -7.62 -11.82
CA SER A 69 -18.34 -7.04 -12.49
C SER A 69 -17.14 -7.98 -12.38
N ARG A 70 -16.47 -8.25 -13.52
CA ARG A 70 -15.15 -8.90 -13.50
C ARG A 70 -14.11 -7.86 -13.12
N VAL A 71 -13.30 -8.18 -12.11
CA VAL A 71 -12.19 -7.36 -11.66
C VAL A 71 -10.91 -8.16 -11.87
N ALA A 72 -9.92 -7.58 -12.53
CA ALA A 72 -8.64 -8.24 -12.74
C ALA A 72 -7.86 -8.31 -11.43
N ALA A 73 -6.99 -9.32 -11.28
CA ALA A 73 -6.16 -9.46 -10.09
C ALA A 73 -5.33 -8.20 -9.80
N GLY A 74 -4.80 -7.55 -10.85
CA GLY A 74 -4.05 -6.29 -10.75
C GLY A 74 -4.90 -5.05 -10.41
N GLU A 75 -6.20 -5.21 -10.19
CA GLU A 75 -7.11 -4.14 -9.73
C GLU A 75 -7.55 -4.35 -8.27
N LEU A 76 -7.12 -5.44 -7.63
CA LEU A 76 -7.50 -5.83 -6.28
C LEU A 76 -6.35 -5.64 -5.30
N LEU A 77 -6.44 -4.60 -4.48
CA LEU A 77 -5.53 -4.43 -3.35
C LEU A 77 -5.93 -5.39 -2.23
N ARG A 78 -5.07 -6.33 -1.88
CA ARG A 78 -5.25 -7.20 -0.72
C ARG A 78 -5.09 -6.39 0.58
N VAL A 79 -6.11 -6.43 1.44
CA VAL A 79 -6.10 -5.72 2.73
C VAL A 79 -6.04 -6.73 3.87
N PRO A 80 -5.07 -6.68 4.80
CA PRO A 80 -4.82 -7.72 5.79
C PRO A 80 -5.83 -7.68 6.95
N CYS A 81 -7.11 -7.90 6.67
CA CYS A 81 -8.20 -7.84 7.64
C CYS A 81 -9.22 -8.94 7.32
N ASP A 82 -8.83 -10.20 7.50
CA ASP A 82 -9.68 -11.34 7.19
C ASP A 82 -10.77 -11.52 8.24
N LEU A 83 -11.96 -11.95 7.81
CA LEU A 83 -13.07 -12.29 8.70
C LEU A 83 -13.12 -13.79 8.92
N ASP A 84 -12.94 -14.17 10.18
CA ASP A 84 -13.26 -15.52 10.63
C ASP A 84 -14.69 -15.54 11.18
N LEU A 85 -15.53 -16.38 10.57
CA LEU A 85 -16.91 -16.60 11.00
C LEU A 85 -17.09 -17.97 11.69
N ALA A 86 -16.00 -18.73 11.87
CA ALA A 86 -16.06 -20.08 12.44
C ALA A 86 -16.52 -20.08 13.91
N ASP A 87 -16.27 -18.99 14.64
CA ASP A 87 -16.64 -18.82 16.05
C ASP A 87 -18.08 -18.30 16.25
N ALA A 88 -18.84 -18.03 15.18
CA ALA A 88 -20.23 -17.59 15.31
C ALA A 88 -21.14 -18.76 15.73
N ASP A 89 -21.89 -18.57 16.82
CA ASP A 89 -22.80 -19.59 17.35
C ASP A 89 -23.98 -19.87 16.40
N ASP A 90 -24.42 -18.83 15.68
CA ASP A 90 -25.51 -18.92 14.72
C ASP A 90 -25.37 -17.93 13.55
N ARG A 91 -26.32 -18.05 12.60
CA ARG A 91 -26.39 -17.18 11.42
C ARG A 91 -26.54 -15.70 11.77
N SER A 92 -27.31 -15.38 12.80
CA SER A 92 -27.58 -13.99 13.18
C SER A 92 -26.30 -13.35 13.75
N GLU A 93 -25.53 -14.11 14.51
CA GLU A 93 -24.22 -13.70 14.98
C GLU A 93 -23.22 -13.51 13.84
N ALA A 94 -23.17 -14.43 12.88
CA ALA A 94 -22.33 -14.29 11.69
C ALA A 94 -22.71 -13.03 10.87
N GLU A 95 -24.00 -12.77 10.70
CA GLU A 95 -24.50 -11.55 10.03
C GLU A 95 -24.10 -10.27 10.80
N ARG A 96 -24.14 -10.30 12.13
CA ARG A 96 -23.67 -9.20 12.99
C ARG A 96 -22.17 -8.96 12.85
N LEU A 97 -21.34 -10.00 12.95
CA LEU A 97 -19.88 -9.91 12.81
C LEU A 97 -19.48 -9.33 11.45
N TYR A 98 -20.12 -9.81 10.39
CA TYR A 98 -19.95 -9.25 9.04
C TYR A 98 -20.32 -7.76 8.99
N ALA A 99 -21.48 -7.37 9.52
CA ALA A 99 -21.93 -5.98 9.51
C ALA A 99 -21.00 -5.06 10.32
N GLU A 100 -20.48 -5.53 11.45
CA GLU A 100 -19.51 -4.81 12.28
C GLU A 100 -18.19 -4.59 11.54
N GLN A 101 -17.65 -5.62 10.89
CA GLN A 101 -16.41 -5.48 10.13
C GLN A 101 -16.59 -4.60 8.88
N ALA A 102 -17.71 -4.76 8.16
CA ALA A 102 -18.04 -3.91 7.01
C ALA A 102 -18.13 -2.43 7.40
N LYS A 103 -18.69 -2.14 8.58
CA LYS A 103 -18.71 -0.80 9.16
C LYS A 103 -17.30 -0.31 9.50
N ALA A 104 -16.51 -1.13 10.20
CA ALA A 104 -15.14 -0.80 10.57
C ALA A 104 -14.27 -0.46 9.35
N LEU A 105 -14.32 -1.29 8.30
CA LEU A 105 -13.60 -1.07 7.06
C LEU A 105 -14.02 0.22 6.35
N ARG A 106 -15.32 0.52 6.31
CA ARG A 106 -15.81 1.78 5.75
C ARG A 106 -15.25 2.97 6.51
N ASP A 107 -15.33 2.94 7.84
CA ASP A 107 -14.92 4.06 8.68
C ASP A 107 -13.39 4.28 8.56
N ALA A 108 -12.60 3.20 8.48
CA ALA A 108 -11.15 3.26 8.24
C ALA A 108 -10.81 3.85 6.85
N LEU A 109 -11.48 3.41 5.78
CA LEU A 109 -11.26 3.91 4.42
C LEU A 109 -11.63 5.38 4.27
N VAL A 110 -12.74 5.82 4.88
CA VAL A 110 -13.13 7.24 4.93
C VAL A 110 -12.08 8.06 5.65
N GLY A 111 -11.60 7.59 6.81
CA GLY A 111 -10.55 8.27 7.55
C GLY A 111 -9.25 8.40 6.76
N ALA A 112 -8.87 7.36 6.01
CA ALA A 112 -7.66 7.35 5.20
C ALA A 112 -7.73 8.29 4.00
N ASP A 113 -8.87 8.32 3.32
CA ASP A 113 -9.10 9.24 2.21
C ASP A 113 -9.12 10.70 2.70
N THR A 114 -9.70 10.94 3.88
CA THR A 114 -9.72 12.26 4.52
C THR A 114 -8.30 12.71 4.90
N VAL A 115 -7.49 11.82 5.46
CA VAL A 115 -6.07 12.12 5.74
C VAL A 115 -5.32 12.47 4.46
N LEU A 116 -5.54 11.71 3.37
CA LEU A 116 -4.95 12.05 2.08
C LEU A 116 -5.38 13.43 1.60
N ASP A 117 -6.65 13.78 1.78
CA ASP A 117 -7.17 15.08 1.36
C ASP A 117 -6.47 16.24 2.08
N VAL A 118 -6.28 16.12 3.39
CA VAL A 118 -5.53 17.08 4.23
C VAL A 118 -4.10 17.29 3.72
N TRP A 119 -3.48 16.25 3.16
CA TRP A 119 -2.12 16.31 2.65
C TRP A 119 -2.01 16.81 1.21
N ARG A 120 -3.13 16.89 0.49
CA ARG A 120 -3.13 17.25 -0.94
C ARG A 120 -2.60 18.65 -1.17
N GLU A 121 -3.17 19.64 -0.50
CA GLU A 121 -2.82 21.05 -0.68
C GLU A 121 -1.37 21.35 -0.26
N PRO A 122 -0.89 20.96 0.94
CA PRO A 122 0.51 21.13 1.33
C PRO A 122 1.51 20.51 0.34
N LEU A 123 1.20 19.32 -0.17
CA LEU A 123 2.06 18.66 -1.14
C LEU A 123 2.05 19.38 -2.49
N ASP A 124 0.91 19.91 -2.91
CA ASP A 124 0.75 20.62 -4.17
C ASP A 124 1.49 21.96 -4.16
N GLU A 125 1.40 22.72 -3.08
CA GLU A 125 2.15 23.96 -2.89
C GLU A 125 3.67 23.73 -2.91
N LEU A 126 4.14 22.69 -2.21
CA LEU A 126 5.56 22.33 -2.20
C LEU A 126 6.05 21.75 -3.53
N SER A 127 5.13 21.26 -4.38
CA SER A 127 5.44 20.66 -5.69
C SER A 127 5.06 21.56 -6.86
N ASP A 128 4.89 22.86 -6.63
CA ASP A 128 4.55 23.87 -7.64
C ASP A 128 3.33 23.49 -8.52
N GLY A 129 2.30 22.85 -7.92
CA GLY A 129 1.08 22.44 -8.62
C GLY A 129 1.16 21.09 -9.35
N GLY A 130 2.21 20.31 -9.11
CA GLY A 130 2.51 19.06 -9.80
C GLY A 130 1.93 17.78 -9.17
N VAL A 131 1.01 17.87 -8.21
CA VAL A 131 0.47 16.69 -7.54
C VAL A 131 -0.61 16.01 -8.36
N THR A 132 -0.44 14.71 -8.56
CA THR A 132 -1.40 13.83 -9.23
C THR A 132 -1.94 12.78 -8.27
N ILE A 133 -3.14 12.28 -8.54
CA ILE A 133 -3.74 11.19 -7.76
C ILE A 133 -3.51 9.88 -8.53
N ASN A 134 -2.89 8.91 -7.88
CA ASN A 134 -2.66 7.57 -8.43
C ASN A 134 -3.61 6.57 -7.78
N HIS A 135 -4.45 5.93 -8.60
CA HIS A 135 -5.43 4.93 -8.16
C HIS A 135 -4.99 3.47 -8.33
N SER A 136 -3.71 3.24 -8.59
CA SER A 136 -3.16 1.91 -8.85
C SER A 136 -2.93 1.14 -7.55
N VAL A 137 -3.15 -0.18 -7.59
CA VAL A 137 -2.81 -1.08 -6.48
C VAL A 137 -1.30 -1.24 -6.32
N GLU A 138 -0.57 -1.17 -7.43
CA GLU A 138 0.89 -1.14 -7.48
C GLU A 138 1.42 0.28 -7.41
N LEU A 139 2.48 0.48 -6.62
CA LEU A 139 3.25 1.72 -6.61
C LEU A 139 4.64 1.45 -7.19
N SER A 140 5.27 2.47 -7.75
CA SER A 140 6.66 2.44 -8.19
C SER A 140 7.68 2.37 -7.04
N ILE A 141 7.21 2.19 -5.80
CA ILE A 141 7.98 2.23 -4.56
C ILE A 141 7.56 1.10 -3.62
N ARG A 142 8.49 0.61 -2.82
CA ARG A 142 8.19 -0.34 -1.74
C ARG A 142 7.86 0.41 -0.46
N LEU A 143 6.77 0.04 0.19
CA LEU A 143 6.38 0.60 1.47
C LEU A 143 6.72 -0.38 2.60
N PRO A 144 7.15 0.11 3.77
CA PRO A 144 7.46 -0.72 4.93
C PRO A 144 6.20 -1.27 5.64
N ALA A 145 5.01 -0.83 5.23
CA ALA A 145 3.73 -1.20 5.81
C ALA A 145 2.67 -1.41 4.73
N ALA A 146 1.64 -2.20 5.06
CA ALA A 146 0.54 -2.49 4.14
C ALA A 146 -0.24 -1.21 3.79
N ARG A 147 -0.56 -1.07 2.50
CA ARG A 147 -1.45 -0.02 2.01
C ARG A 147 -2.87 -0.31 2.45
N LEU A 148 -3.57 0.74 2.83
CA LEU A 148 -4.98 0.66 3.17
C LEU A 148 -5.88 0.72 1.92
N MET A 149 -5.50 1.55 0.95
CA MET A 149 -6.35 1.86 -0.18
C MET A 149 -5.54 1.97 -1.47
N PRO A 150 -6.15 1.66 -2.63
CA PRO A 150 -5.53 1.81 -3.93
C PRO A 150 -5.57 3.28 -4.36
N THR A 151 -5.18 4.21 -3.48
CA THR A 151 -5.07 5.65 -3.77
C THR A 151 -3.82 6.20 -3.08
N ALA A 152 -3.08 7.04 -3.80
CA ALA A 152 -1.92 7.77 -3.30
C ALA A 152 -1.82 9.13 -3.99
N LEU A 153 -1.19 10.10 -3.33
CA LEU A 153 -0.76 11.35 -3.95
C LEU A 153 0.64 11.17 -4.51
N VAL A 154 0.91 11.73 -5.69
CA VAL A 154 2.18 11.59 -6.39
C VAL A 154 2.64 12.94 -6.90
N ALA A 155 3.78 13.40 -6.40
CA ALA A 155 4.52 14.53 -6.93
C ALA A 155 5.67 13.99 -7.80
N ALA A 156 5.41 13.83 -9.10
CA ALA A 156 6.31 13.13 -10.03
C ALA A 156 7.67 13.81 -10.16
N ASP A 157 7.70 15.14 -10.22
CA ASP A 157 8.92 15.93 -10.36
C ASP A 157 9.86 15.79 -9.15
N ARG A 158 9.29 15.45 -7.99
CA ARG A 158 10.02 15.16 -6.75
C ARG A 158 10.16 13.65 -6.49
N GLN A 159 9.70 12.80 -7.41
CA GLN A 159 9.62 11.34 -7.26
C GLN A 159 8.97 10.90 -5.93
N LEU A 160 8.08 11.72 -5.39
CA LEU A 160 7.52 11.56 -4.06
C LEU A 160 6.11 10.98 -4.14
N VAL A 161 5.88 9.93 -3.37
CA VAL A 161 4.57 9.32 -3.17
C VAL A 161 4.15 9.48 -1.71
N VAL A 162 2.91 9.92 -1.50
CA VAL A 162 2.29 10.06 -0.19
C VAL A 162 1.05 9.17 -0.11
N THR A 163 1.00 8.29 0.90
CA THR A 163 -0.11 7.33 1.05
C THR A 163 -0.35 6.94 2.51
N PRO A 164 -1.61 6.74 2.94
CA PRO A 164 -1.92 6.37 4.31
C PRO A 164 -1.55 4.91 4.53
N VAL A 165 -0.96 4.63 5.69
CA VAL A 165 -0.53 3.27 6.07
C VAL A 165 -1.33 2.77 7.26
N CYS A 166 -1.64 1.48 7.25
CA CYS A 166 -2.41 0.81 8.29
C CYS A 166 -1.73 -0.47 8.76
N SER A 167 -2.09 -0.91 9.97
CA SER A 167 -1.91 -2.30 10.37
C SER A 167 -3.20 -3.07 10.16
N ALA A 168 -3.08 -4.39 10.12
CA ALA A 168 -4.21 -5.32 10.20
C ALA A 168 -5.15 -4.99 11.38
N ARG A 169 -4.56 -4.59 12.51
CA ARG A 169 -5.31 -4.26 13.73
C ARG A 169 -6.12 -2.98 13.61
N THR A 170 -5.55 -1.90 13.08
CA THR A 170 -6.29 -0.64 12.91
C THR A 170 -7.49 -0.82 11.98
N LEU A 171 -7.33 -1.69 10.98
CA LEU A 171 -8.38 -2.05 10.04
C LEU A 171 -9.54 -2.82 10.67
N ALA A 172 -9.24 -3.89 11.38
CA ALA A 172 -10.26 -4.71 12.05
C ALA A 172 -11.06 -3.91 13.07
N GLU A 173 -10.42 -2.93 13.73
CA GLU A 173 -11.04 -2.09 14.75
C GLU A 173 -11.69 -0.80 14.18
N GLY A 174 -11.63 -0.57 12.86
CA GLY A 174 -12.19 0.62 12.22
C GLY A 174 -11.54 1.93 12.66
N ARG A 175 -10.27 1.85 13.05
CA ARG A 175 -9.49 3.01 13.52
C ARG A 175 -8.93 3.81 12.34
N PRO A 176 -8.59 5.09 12.57
CA PRO A 176 -7.82 5.87 11.62
C PRO A 176 -6.51 5.17 11.20
N PRO A 177 -5.92 5.56 10.07
CA PRO A 177 -4.58 5.11 9.69
C PRO A 177 -3.57 5.26 10.82
N MET A 178 -2.56 4.39 10.86
CA MET A 178 -1.49 4.52 11.84
C MET A 178 -0.63 5.76 11.61
N GLY A 179 -0.59 6.20 10.36
CA GLY A 179 0.20 7.33 9.91
C GLY A 179 0.10 7.48 8.41
N ILE A 180 0.96 8.33 7.88
CA ILE A 180 1.08 8.58 6.46
C ILE A 180 2.53 8.43 6.02
N ALA A 181 2.74 7.67 4.96
CA ALA A 181 4.05 7.42 4.42
C ALA A 181 4.38 8.46 3.36
N CYS A 182 5.54 9.11 3.49
CA CYS A 182 6.25 9.78 2.41
C CYS A 182 7.34 8.84 1.91
N ALA A 183 7.41 8.65 0.60
CA ALA A 183 8.33 7.68 0.02
C ALA A 183 8.87 8.08 -1.36
N GLN A 184 10.13 7.71 -1.57
CA GLN A 184 10.92 7.80 -2.79
C GLN A 184 11.56 6.42 -3.04
N PRO A 185 12.16 6.17 -4.23
CA PRO A 185 13.01 5.00 -4.43
C PRO A 185 14.05 4.92 -3.30
N ASP A 186 14.06 3.79 -2.58
CA ASP A 186 14.98 3.46 -1.48
C ASP A 186 14.86 4.25 -0.17
N LEU A 187 13.90 5.17 -0.06
CA LEU A 187 13.65 5.93 1.16
C LEU A 187 12.17 6.00 1.48
N THR A 188 11.80 5.61 2.70
CA THR A 188 10.43 5.78 3.19
C THR A 188 10.43 6.23 4.64
N ARG A 189 9.49 7.12 4.98
CA ARG A 189 9.26 7.59 6.33
C ARG A 189 7.76 7.65 6.61
N VAL A 190 7.35 7.15 7.76
CA VAL A 190 5.96 7.20 8.22
C VAL A 190 5.84 8.28 9.28
N TYR A 191 4.96 9.25 9.06
CA TYR A 191 4.66 10.33 9.97
C TYR A 191 3.35 10.07 10.74
N PRO A 192 3.29 10.43 12.04
CA PRO A 192 2.05 10.49 12.80
C PRO A 192 1.01 11.40 12.13
N LEU A 193 -0.28 11.04 12.22
CA LEU A 193 -1.37 11.83 11.64
C LEU A 193 -1.57 13.21 12.28
N ALA A 194 -1.09 13.40 13.50
CA ALA A 194 -1.20 14.67 14.22
C ALA A 194 -0.12 15.68 13.82
N ASP A 195 0.89 15.24 13.07
CA ASP A 195 1.98 16.11 12.64
C ASP A 195 1.53 17.00 11.47
N ASP A 196 2.12 18.18 11.40
CA ASP A 196 1.84 19.16 10.37
C ASP A 196 2.36 18.70 9.00
N PRO A 197 1.50 18.59 7.97
CA PRO A 197 1.89 18.03 6.67
C PRO A 197 3.04 18.78 5.99
N GLU A 198 3.02 20.12 6.02
CA GLU A 198 4.06 20.96 5.41
C GLU A 198 5.43 20.63 6.00
N ARG A 199 5.55 20.66 7.33
CA ARG A 199 6.79 20.29 8.03
C ARG A 199 7.23 18.86 7.75
N CYS A 200 6.30 17.92 7.64
CA CYS A 200 6.64 16.53 7.35
C CYS A 200 7.20 16.36 5.93
N VAL A 201 6.62 17.03 4.94
CA VAL A 201 7.13 17.00 3.56
C VAL A 201 8.50 17.67 3.49
N GLU A 202 8.70 18.82 4.14
CA GLU A 202 10.00 19.50 4.22
C GLU A 202 11.08 18.61 4.88
N ASP A 203 10.76 18.01 6.04
CA ASP A 203 11.63 17.05 6.74
C ASP A 203 12.01 15.88 5.82
N PHE A 204 11.03 15.32 5.12
CA PHE A 204 11.26 14.20 4.20
C PHE A 204 12.18 14.60 3.04
N LEU A 205 11.95 15.76 2.42
CA LEU A 205 12.77 16.25 1.31
C LEU A 205 14.21 16.53 1.76
N GLN A 206 14.41 17.02 2.98
CA GLN A 206 15.75 17.19 3.55
C GLN A 206 16.43 15.84 3.79
N LEU A 207 15.71 14.86 4.33
CA LEU A 207 16.20 13.49 4.52
C LEU A 207 16.58 12.85 3.17
N ALA A 208 15.74 13.01 2.16
CA ALA A 208 15.99 12.54 0.79
C ALA A 208 17.26 13.13 0.19
N ALA A 209 17.46 14.45 0.32
CA ALA A 209 18.67 15.11 -0.17
C ALA A 209 19.94 14.58 0.53
N GLN A 210 19.88 14.35 1.84
CA GLN A 210 20.99 13.75 2.60
C GLN A 210 21.27 12.30 2.18
N HIS A 211 20.20 11.53 1.96
CA HIS A 211 20.30 10.15 1.50
C HIS A 211 20.96 10.08 0.12
N ALA A 212 20.49 10.88 -0.84
CA ALA A 212 21.04 10.95 -2.20
C ALA A 212 22.53 11.33 -2.19
N LYS A 213 22.92 12.30 -1.36
CA LYS A 213 24.34 12.67 -1.20
C LYS A 213 25.18 11.50 -0.69
N THR A 214 24.70 10.82 0.36
CA THR A 214 25.41 9.66 0.94
C THR A 214 25.54 8.51 -0.06
N LEU A 215 24.49 8.27 -0.85
CA LEU A 215 24.49 7.24 -1.89
C LEU A 215 25.51 7.58 -2.99
N SER A 216 25.54 8.83 -3.45
CA SER A 216 26.51 9.32 -4.44
C SER A 216 27.96 9.14 -3.97
N GLU A 217 28.25 9.49 -2.71
CA GLU A 217 29.59 9.30 -2.13
C GLU A 217 29.98 7.81 -2.06
N ARG A 218 29.04 6.92 -1.73
CA ARG A 218 29.28 5.47 -1.72
C ARG A 218 29.53 4.92 -3.11
N LEU A 219 28.75 5.33 -4.10
CA LEU A 219 28.93 4.90 -5.49
C LEU A 219 30.29 5.35 -6.03
N ALA A 220 30.68 6.61 -5.80
CA ALA A 220 31.99 7.11 -6.19
C ALA A 220 33.14 6.32 -5.53
N HIS A 221 32.99 5.94 -4.26
CA HIS A 221 33.97 5.10 -3.58
C HIS A 221 34.04 3.67 -4.15
N GLN A 222 32.90 3.09 -4.52
CA GLN A 222 32.84 1.78 -5.16
C GLN A 222 33.47 1.80 -6.55
N GLU A 223 33.19 2.82 -7.37
CA GLU A 223 33.80 3.00 -8.69
C GLU A 223 35.33 3.10 -8.58
N ALA A 224 35.85 3.94 -7.67
CA ALA A 224 37.28 4.05 -7.42
C ALA A 224 37.91 2.73 -6.92
N SER A 225 37.18 1.95 -6.12
CA SER A 225 37.63 0.65 -5.64
C SER A 225 37.71 -0.39 -6.78
N VAL A 226 36.75 -0.37 -7.70
CA VAL A 226 36.75 -1.23 -8.89
C VAL A 226 37.89 -0.87 -9.82
N GLU A 227 38.09 0.43 -10.11
CA GLU A 227 39.20 0.89 -10.94
C GLU A 227 40.55 0.45 -10.35
N ARG A 228 40.72 0.61 -9.03
CA ARG A 228 41.94 0.17 -8.34
C ARG A 228 42.16 -1.34 -8.41
N PHE A 229 41.10 -2.14 -8.34
CA PHE A 229 41.18 -3.60 -8.47
C PHE A 229 41.60 -4.03 -9.88
N LEU A 230 41.09 -3.35 -10.92
CA LEU A 230 41.47 -3.60 -12.31
C LEU A 230 42.96 -3.29 -12.54
N GLU A 231 43.46 -2.15 -12.05
CA GLU A 231 44.89 -1.79 -12.14
C GLU A 231 45.81 -2.86 -11.51
N ILE A 232 45.42 -3.41 -10.35
CA ILE A 232 46.19 -4.47 -9.67
C ILE A 232 46.17 -5.78 -10.47
N SER A 233 45.05 -6.10 -11.11
CA SER A 233 44.88 -7.34 -11.89
C SER A 233 45.63 -7.30 -13.22
N ASP A 234 45.68 -6.13 -13.86
CA ASP A 234 46.45 -5.93 -15.10
C ASP A 234 47.97 -5.92 -14.83
N SER A 235 48.40 -5.38 -13.68
CA SER A 235 49.82 -5.35 -13.29
C SER A 235 50.37 -6.69 -12.79
N SER A 236 49.52 -7.70 -12.56
CA SER A 236 49.92 -9.05 -12.16
C SER A 236 49.93 -10.07 -13.30
N SER A 237 49.63 -9.64 -14.53
CA SER A 237 49.61 -10.48 -15.75
C SER A 237 50.82 -10.27 -16.68
N GLY A 238 51.86 -9.53 -16.24
CA GLY A 238 53.13 -9.33 -16.96
C GLY A 238 54.32 -9.90 -16.20
#